data_AF-A0A8J2LUN4-F1
#
_entry.id   AF-A0A8J2LUN4-F1
#
_cell.length_a   1.000
_cell.length_b   1.000
_cell.length_c   1.000
_cell.angle_alpha   90.00
_cell.angle_beta   90.00
_cell.angle_gamma   90.00
#
_symmetry.space_group_name_H-M   'P 1'
#
loop_
_entity.id
_entity.type
_entity.pdbx_description
1 polymer ?
#
loop_
_entity_poly.entity_id
_entity_poly.type
_entity_poly.pdbx_seq_one_letter_code
_entity_poly.pdbx_strand_id
1 'polypeptide(L)'
;MERKIQRESSRWIEKEFKKHDPRGTGAIPVSAMHKIVETLGPYDEEELKDLIEHHLSESTYVVLNKQTRQFDLKSEGNTIDFPSAMAIAVHFLKKQARRNTNEFAGKALVRLNDLPRFSWLQEQMQHKPNRKLF
;
A
#
# COMPACT_ATOMS: atom_id res chain seq x y z
N MET A 1 -10.33 1.88 -12.29
CA MET A 1 -10.06 1.55 -10.87
C MET A 1 -9.24 2.64 -10.20
N GLU A 2 -8.09 3.02 -10.74
CA GLU A 2 -7.19 4.04 -10.18
C GLU A 2 -7.84 5.41 -9.95
N ARG A 3 -8.48 5.97 -10.98
CA ARG A 3 -9.24 7.24 -10.86
C ARG A 3 -10.39 7.18 -9.84
N LYS A 4 -10.93 5.98 -9.56
CA LYS A 4 -11.99 5.82 -8.56
C LYS A 4 -11.41 5.86 -7.16
N ILE A 5 -10.36 5.06 -6.92
CA ILE A 5 -9.62 5.06 -5.65
C ILE A 5 -9.11 6.48 -5.35
N GLN A 6 -8.44 7.12 -6.31
CA GLN A 6 -7.94 8.48 -6.16
C GLN A 6 -9.04 9.48 -5.80
N ARG A 7 -10.22 9.41 -6.44
CA ARG A 7 -11.34 10.30 -6.11
C ARG A 7 -11.85 10.08 -4.69
N GLU A 8 -12.00 8.83 -4.28
CA GLU A 8 -12.53 8.46 -2.96
C GLU A 8 -11.52 8.74 -1.83
N SER A 9 -10.23 8.51 -2.09
CA SER A 9 -9.15 8.70 -1.11
C SER A 9 -8.61 10.13 -1.08
N SER A 10 -8.83 10.94 -2.12
CA SER A 10 -8.22 12.29 -2.25
C SER A 10 -8.43 13.16 -1.02
N ARG A 11 -9.67 13.26 -0.52
CA ARG A 11 -10.01 14.07 0.66
C ARG A 11 -9.29 13.61 1.92
N TRP A 12 -9.12 12.30 2.08
CA TRP A 12 -8.42 11.73 3.22
C TRP A 12 -6.92 11.98 3.12
N ILE A 13 -6.31 11.71 1.95
CA ILE A 13 -4.87 11.94 1.70
C ILE A 13 -4.54 13.42 1.87
N GLU A 14 -5.38 14.32 1.35
CA GLU A 14 -5.21 15.77 1.52
C GLU A 14 -5.26 16.18 2.99
N LYS A 15 -6.18 15.61 3.77
CA LYS A 15 -6.26 15.89 5.21
C LYS A 15 -5.02 15.41 5.95
N GLU A 16 -4.52 14.22 5.63
CA GLU A 16 -3.32 13.68 6.28
C GLU A 16 -2.07 14.46 5.89
N PHE A 17 -1.94 14.80 4.61
CA PHE A 17 -0.85 15.64 4.10
C PHE A 17 -0.79 17.00 4.82
N LYS A 18 -1.93 17.69 4.95
CA LYS A 18 -2.00 19.00 5.62
C LYS A 18 -1.63 18.94 7.11
N LYS A 19 -1.79 17.80 7.79
CA LYS A 19 -1.30 17.66 9.17
C LYS A 19 0.22 17.67 9.25
N HIS A 20 0.88 17.18 8.20
CA HIS A 20 2.32 17.10 8.08
C HIS A 20 2.96 18.31 7.40
N ASP A 21 2.16 19.15 6.74
CA ASP A 21 2.55 20.47 6.22
C ASP A 21 1.80 21.61 6.94
N PRO A 22 2.18 21.95 8.18
CA PRO A 22 1.55 23.04 8.92
C PRO A 22 1.90 24.43 8.37
N ARG A 23 2.94 24.53 7.55
CA ARG A 23 3.44 25.79 6.99
C ARG A 23 2.82 26.10 5.62
N GLY A 24 2.12 25.15 5.02
CA GLY A 24 1.53 25.28 3.69
C GLY A 24 2.60 25.39 2.61
N THR A 25 3.74 24.71 2.77
CA THR A 25 4.83 24.69 1.79
C THR A 25 4.47 23.89 0.53
N GLY A 26 3.41 23.07 0.59
CA GLY A 26 3.03 22.18 -0.50
C GLY A 26 3.89 20.92 -0.58
N ALA A 27 4.77 20.70 0.40
CA ALA A 27 5.69 19.57 0.47
C ALA A 27 5.84 19.06 1.91
N ILE A 28 6.01 17.76 2.05
CA ILE A 28 6.23 17.10 3.35
C ILE A 28 7.60 16.42 3.39
N PRO A 29 8.21 16.27 4.58
CA PRO A 29 9.44 15.50 4.71
C PRO A 29 9.18 14.01 4.44
N VAL A 30 10.20 13.28 3.97
CA VAL A 30 10.16 11.83 3.76
C VAL A 30 9.59 11.06 4.97
N SER A 31 9.99 11.45 6.18
CA SER A 31 9.51 10.83 7.43
C SER A 31 8.00 10.97 7.63
N ALA A 32 7.38 12.03 7.12
CA ALA A 32 5.93 12.18 7.14
C ALA A 32 5.24 11.27 6.11
N MET A 33 5.86 11.05 4.95
CA MET A 33 5.33 10.13 3.94
C MET A 33 5.26 8.70 4.48
N HIS A 34 6.29 8.25 5.21
CA HIS A 34 6.26 6.94 5.88
C HIS A 34 5.05 6.80 6.81
N LYS A 35 4.75 7.83 7.62
CA LYS A 35 3.57 7.83 8.51
C LYS A 35 2.25 7.76 7.73
N ILE A 36 2.15 8.49 6.63
CA ILE A 36 0.95 8.45 5.77
C ILE A 36 0.74 7.02 5.26
N VAL A 37 1.77 6.35 4.76
CA VAL A 37 1.65 4.98 4.23
C VAL A 37 1.37 3.97 5.35
N GLU A 38 1.97 4.13 6.52
CA GLU A 38 1.70 3.30 7.70
C GLU A 38 0.21 3.31 8.10
N THR A 39 -0.44 4.47 8.00
CA THR A 39 -1.88 4.57 8.29
C THR A 39 -2.79 3.92 7.24
N LEU A 40 -2.29 3.68 6.03
CA LEU A 40 -3.04 2.97 4.98
C LEU A 40 -3.09 1.47 5.23
N GLY A 41 -2.10 0.92 5.95
CA GLY A 41 -2.03 -0.48 6.34
C GLY A 41 -0.67 -1.12 6.02
N PRO A 42 -0.59 -2.46 5.99
CA PRO A 42 0.66 -3.17 5.77
C PRO A 42 1.27 -2.84 4.40
N TYR A 43 2.47 -2.27 4.41
CA TYR A 43 3.23 -1.89 3.22
C TYR A 43 4.58 -2.62 3.18
N ASP A 44 5.20 -2.58 2.01
CA ASP A 44 6.55 -3.08 1.79
C ASP A 44 7.53 -1.91 1.89
N GLU A 45 8.50 -1.98 2.81
CA GLU A 45 9.39 -0.87 3.12
C GLU A 45 10.39 -0.59 2.01
N GLU A 46 10.86 -1.63 1.30
CA GLU A 46 11.79 -1.47 0.18
C GLU A 46 11.09 -0.78 -0.99
N GLU A 47 9.89 -1.23 -1.34
CA GLU A 47 9.06 -0.61 -2.37
C GLU A 47 8.74 0.86 -2.05
N LEU A 48 8.49 1.19 -0.78
CA LEU A 48 8.24 2.57 -0.37
C LEU A 48 9.50 3.44 -0.53
N LYS A 49 10.68 2.92 -0.16
CA LYS A 49 11.95 3.66 -0.34
C LYS A 49 12.21 3.94 -1.81
N ASP A 50 12.05 2.93 -2.66
CA ASP A 50 12.21 3.08 -4.11
C ASP A 50 11.27 4.17 -4.65
N LEU A 51 9.98 4.10 -4.30
CA LEU A 51 9.01 5.11 -4.76
C LEU A 51 9.33 6.51 -4.23
N ILE A 52 9.78 6.63 -2.99
CA ILE A 52 10.17 7.92 -2.42
C ILE A 52 11.35 8.50 -3.20
N GLU A 53 12.39 7.72 -3.45
CA GLU A 53 13.59 8.17 -4.19
C GLU A 53 13.25 8.71 -5.58
N HIS A 54 12.32 8.06 -6.29
CA HIS A 54 11.87 8.51 -7.61
C HIS A 54 11.07 9.82 -7.58
N HIS A 55 10.53 10.18 -6.41
CA HIS A 55 9.63 11.32 -6.20
C HIS A 55 10.22 12.41 -5.30
N LEU A 56 11.53 12.33 -4.99
CA LEU A 56 12.21 13.35 -4.21
C LEU A 56 12.25 14.68 -4.97
N SER A 57 11.89 15.74 -4.25
CA SER A 57 11.88 17.11 -4.77
C SER A 57 12.46 18.07 -3.74
N GLU A 58 13.06 19.14 -4.24
CA GLU A 58 13.44 20.29 -3.42
C GLU A 58 12.25 21.25 -3.33
N SER A 59 11.84 21.56 -2.11
CA SER A 59 10.78 22.54 -1.87
C SER A 59 11.37 23.88 -1.48
N THR A 60 10.91 24.94 -2.13
CA THR A 60 11.30 26.32 -1.80
C THR A 60 10.10 27.05 -1.21
N TYR A 61 10.29 27.67 -0.05
CA TYR A 61 9.25 28.43 0.61
C TYR A 61 9.79 29.73 1.19
N VAL A 62 8.89 30.70 1.33
CA VAL A 62 9.24 32.04 1.81
C VAL A 62 8.93 32.14 3.30
N VAL A 63 9.92 32.56 4.07
CA VAL A 63 9.77 32.82 5.51
C VAL A 63 9.93 34.32 5.75
N LEU A 64 8.92 34.93 6.37
CA LEU A 64 9.06 36.29 6.88
C LEU A 64 9.97 36.27 8.12
N ASN A 65 11.12 36.89 8.01
CA ASN A 65 12.02 37.08 9.12
C ASN A 65 11.49 38.21 10.01
N LYS A 66 11.08 37.86 11.24
CA LYS A 66 10.45 38.82 12.16
C LYS A 66 11.40 39.92 12.65
N GLN A 67 12.71 39.68 12.59
CA GLN A 67 13.72 40.62 13.07
C GLN A 67 14.07 41.67 12.00
N THR A 68 14.29 41.23 10.76
CA THR A 68 14.67 42.12 9.65
C THR A 68 13.47 42.62 8.84
N ARG A 69 12.27 42.06 9.06
CA ARG A 69 11.06 42.26 8.24
C ARG A 69 11.28 41.95 6.74
N GLN A 70 12.30 41.16 6.44
CA GLN A 70 12.62 40.72 5.07
C GLN A 70 12.03 39.33 4.82
N PHE A 71 11.78 39.06 3.54
CA PHE A 71 11.35 37.75 3.08
C PHE A 71 12.59 36.94 2.70
N ASP A 72 12.87 35.89 3.46
CA ASP A 72 13.96 34.97 3.20
C ASP A 72 13.44 33.76 2.43
N LEU A 73 14.09 33.42 1.31
CA LEU A 73 13.87 32.18 0.58
C LEU A 73 14.63 31.06 1.28
N LYS A 74 13.91 30.02 1.71
CA LYS A 74 14.51 28.80 2.25
C LYS A 74 14.19 27.63 1.32
N SER A 75 15.20 26.84 1.02
CA SER A 75 15.05 25.55 0.37
C SER A 75 15.21 24.44 1.39
N GLU A 76 14.30 23.47 1.36
CA GLU A 76 14.42 22.20 2.07
C GLU A 76 14.54 21.08 1.03
N GLY A 77 15.65 20.36 1.09
CA GLY A 77 15.84 19.12 0.33
C GLY A 77 15.14 17.94 1.01
N ASN A 78 15.04 16.82 0.29
CA ASN A 78 14.40 15.58 0.76
C ASN A 78 12.92 15.75 1.14
N THR A 79 12.17 16.46 0.28
CA THR A 79 10.74 16.65 0.46
C THR A 79 9.94 16.01 -0.67
N ILE A 80 8.67 15.71 -0.39
CA ILE A 80 7.73 15.10 -1.33
C ILE A 80 6.57 16.07 -1.48
N ASP A 81 6.30 16.47 -2.72
CA ASP A 81 5.17 17.33 -3.07
C ASP A 81 3.83 16.57 -2.99
N PHE A 82 2.74 17.31 -2.86
CA PHE A 82 1.40 16.71 -2.74
C PHE A 82 1.04 15.77 -3.92
N PRO A 83 1.27 16.12 -5.20
CA PRO A 83 1.06 15.20 -6.32
C PRO A 83 1.80 13.87 -6.18
N SER A 84 3.07 13.88 -5.77
CA SER A 84 3.84 12.65 -5.59
C SER A 84 3.36 11.86 -4.38
N ALA A 85 3.08 12.52 -3.25
CA ALA A 85 2.52 11.87 -2.08
C ALA A 85 1.18 11.18 -2.40
N MET A 86 0.33 11.82 -3.22
CA MET A 86 -0.91 11.24 -3.72
C MET A 86 -0.64 10.00 -4.59
N ALA A 87 0.33 10.07 -5.50
CA ALA A 87 0.68 8.95 -6.37
C ALA A 87 1.14 7.72 -5.57
N ILE A 88 2.03 7.94 -4.59
CA ILE A 88 2.54 6.88 -3.72
C ILE A 88 1.41 6.29 -2.88
N ALA A 89 0.57 7.12 -2.24
CA ALA A 89 -0.54 6.65 -1.43
C ALA A 89 -1.57 5.83 -2.26
N VAL A 90 -1.88 6.27 -3.48
CA VAL A 90 -2.79 5.55 -4.39
C VAL A 90 -2.20 4.21 -4.83
N HIS A 91 -0.88 4.12 -5.02
CA HIS A 91 -0.19 2.86 -5.32
C HIS A 91 -0.44 1.80 -4.24
N PHE A 92 -0.23 2.14 -2.97
CA PHE A 92 -0.46 1.22 -1.85
C PHE A 92 -1.94 0.88 -1.67
N LEU A 93 -2.84 1.86 -1.78
CA LEU A 93 -4.29 1.63 -1.72
C LEU A 93 -4.77 0.65 -2.81
N LYS A 94 -4.24 0.77 -4.03
CA LYS A 94 -4.54 -0.14 -5.14
C LYS A 94 -4.04 -1.56 -4.85
N LYS A 95 -2.86 -1.70 -4.27
CA LYS A 95 -2.29 -2.99 -3.87
C LYS A 95 -3.12 -3.66 -2.79
N GLN A 96 -3.58 -2.89 -1.80
CA GLN A 96 -4.47 -3.36 -0.75
C GLN A 96 -5.86 -3.76 -1.28
N ALA A 97 -6.44 -2.94 -2.17
CA ALA A 97 -7.72 -3.27 -2.80
C ALA A 97 -7.65 -4.59 -3.58
N ARG A 98 -6.54 -4.84 -4.31
CA ARG A 98 -6.30 -6.10 -5.03
C ARG A 98 -6.20 -7.30 -4.09
N ARG A 99 -5.49 -7.15 -2.95
CA ARG A 99 -5.40 -8.19 -1.92
C ARG A 99 -6.79 -8.54 -1.36
N ASN A 100 -7.60 -7.52 -1.07
CA ASN A 100 -8.94 -7.71 -0.49
C ASN A 100 -9.96 -8.30 -1.48
N THR A 101 -9.86 -8.01 -2.77
CA THR A 101 -10.76 -8.58 -3.79
C THR A 101 -10.44 -10.02 -4.16
N ASN A 102 -9.21 -10.48 -3.93
CA ASN A 102 -8.83 -11.87 -4.17
C ASN A 102 -9.09 -12.72 -2.92
N GLU A 103 -10.31 -13.24 -2.77
CA GLU A 103 -10.66 -14.22 -1.72
C GLU A 103 -9.77 -15.50 -1.77
N PHE A 104 -9.08 -15.73 -2.89
CA PHE A 104 -8.14 -16.83 -3.09
C PHE A 104 -6.66 -16.46 -2.89
N ALA A 105 -6.27 -15.18 -2.86
CA ALA A 105 -4.84 -14.80 -2.79
C ALA A 105 -4.25 -14.91 -1.37
N GLY A 106 -5.10 -15.00 -0.34
CA GLY A 106 -4.67 -15.12 1.06
C GLY A 106 -5.00 -16.47 1.72
N LYS A 107 -5.78 -17.34 1.06
CA LYS A 107 -5.98 -18.71 1.53
C LYS A 107 -4.83 -19.54 0.98
N ALA A 108 -4.09 -20.20 1.86
CA ALA A 108 -3.15 -21.24 1.45
C ALA A 108 -3.86 -22.10 0.39
N LEU A 109 -3.24 -22.22 -0.81
CA LEU A 109 -3.70 -23.14 -1.84
C LEU A 109 -4.07 -24.44 -1.15
N VAL A 110 -5.36 -24.78 -1.13
CA VAL A 110 -5.83 -26.07 -0.60
C VAL A 110 -5.01 -27.11 -1.34
N ARG A 111 -4.04 -27.71 -0.65
CA ARG A 111 -3.21 -28.74 -1.26
C ARG A 111 -4.15 -29.91 -1.54
N LEU A 112 -3.87 -30.71 -2.56
CA LEU A 112 -4.66 -31.93 -2.81
C LEU A 112 -4.74 -32.85 -1.58
N ASN A 113 -3.82 -32.69 -0.63
CA ASN A 113 -3.75 -33.41 0.65
C ASN A 113 -4.66 -32.85 1.76
N ASP A 114 -5.20 -31.63 1.62
CA ASP A 114 -6.11 -31.00 2.58
C ASP A 114 -7.56 -31.44 2.36
N LEU A 115 -7.85 -32.03 1.20
CA LEU A 115 -9.11 -32.73 0.97
C LEU A 115 -9.06 -34.05 1.75
N PRO A 116 -10.10 -34.40 2.53
CA PRO A 116 -10.16 -35.69 3.19
C PRO A 116 -9.99 -36.74 2.11
N ARG A 117 -8.88 -37.50 2.16
CA ARG A 117 -8.60 -38.59 1.22
C ARG A 117 -9.88 -39.41 1.14
N PHE A 118 -10.46 -39.43 -0.05
CA PHE A 118 -11.70 -40.11 -0.42
C PHE A 118 -11.83 -41.47 0.32
N SER A 119 -12.44 -41.46 1.51
CA SER A 119 -12.58 -42.65 2.35
C SER A 119 -13.49 -43.67 1.68
N TRP A 120 -14.40 -43.20 0.82
CA TRP A 120 -15.31 -44.04 0.04
C TRP A 120 -14.64 -44.75 -1.16
N LEU A 121 -13.44 -44.34 -1.60
CA LEU A 121 -12.69 -45.06 -2.64
C LEU A 121 -11.92 -46.26 -2.07
N GLN A 122 -11.59 -46.27 -0.78
CA GLN A 122 -10.94 -47.40 -0.12
C GLN A 122 -11.90 -48.56 0.17
N GLU A 123 -13.16 -48.25 0.46
CA GLU A 123 -14.22 -49.23 0.73
C GLU A 123 -14.63 -50.02 -0.52
N GLN A 124 -14.57 -49.38 -1.70
CA GLN A 124 -14.88 -50.03 -2.99
C GLN A 124 -13.79 -51.00 -3.47
N MET A 125 -12.55 -50.91 -2.96
CA MET A 125 -11.47 -51.82 -3.35
C MET A 125 -11.33 -53.06 -2.47
N GLN A 126 -11.95 -53.11 -1.28
CA GLN A 126 -11.87 -54.26 -0.38
C GLN A 126 -12.91 -55.36 -0.66
N HIS A 127 -13.97 -55.05 -1.42
CA HIS A 127 -14.99 -56.04 -1.82
C HIS A 127 -14.82 -56.47 -3.28
N LYS A 128 -13.69 -57.12 -3.61
CA LYS A 128 -13.67 -58.03 -4.77
C LYS A 128 -14.11 -59.42 -4.31
N PRO A 129 -15.23 -59.98 -4.80
CA PRO A 129 -15.58 -61.35 -4.51
C PRO A 129 -14.57 -62.28 -5.19
N ASN A 130 -14.01 -63.21 -4.41
CA ASN A 130 -13.20 -64.33 -4.86
C ASN A 130 -14.02 -65.17 -5.85
N ARG A 131 -13.96 -64.87 -7.15
CA ARG A 131 -14.39 -65.81 -8.19
C ARG A 131 -13.34 -66.90 -8.27
N LYS A 132 -13.60 -68.02 -7.58
CA LYS A 132 -12.94 -69.30 -7.84
C LYS A 132 -13.20 -69.67 -9.30
N LEU A 133 -12.11 -69.81 -10.04
CA LEU A 133 -12.07 -70.46 -11.34
C LEU A 133 -12.34 -71.96 -11.11
N PHE A 134 -13.39 -72.47 -11.75
CA PHE A 134 -13.56 -73.87 -12.12
C PHE A 134 -13.80 -73.90 -13.62
#